data_AF-A0A8S2Y8Q2-F1
#
_entry.id   AF-A0A8S2Y8Q2-F1
#
_cell.length_a   1.000
_cell.length_b   1.000
_cell.length_c   1.000
_cell.angle_alpha   90.00
_cell.angle_beta   90.00
_cell.angle_gamma   90.00
#
_symmetry.space_group_name_H-M   'P 1'
#
loop_
_entity.id
_entity.type
_entity.pdbx_description
1 polymer ?
#
loop_
_entity_poly.entity_id
_entity_poly.type
_entity_poly.pdbx_seq_one_letter_code
_entity_poly.pdbx_strand_id
1 'polypeptide(L)' 'NYGSNDVSLFLGYGNGSFMSQYTFSGGFESHPSALAVGDVNGDHVMDIIVANSGYGNYEVLSKC' A
#
# COMPACT_ATOMS: atom_id res chain seq x y z
N ASN A 1 -10.66 8.56 -8.46
CA ASN A 1 -10.92 7.19 -7.99
C ASN A 1 -11.84 7.24 -6.79
N TYR A 2 -13.15 7.16 -7.00
CA TYR A 2 -14.18 7.15 -5.95
C TYR A 2 -14.87 5.77 -5.94
N GLY A 3 -14.10 4.68 -6.00
CA GLY A 3 -14.69 3.34 -6.18
C GLY A 3 -13.72 2.19 -6.45
N SER A 4 -12.40 2.40 -6.39
CA SER A 4 -11.46 1.28 -6.28
C SER A 4 -10.94 1.25 -4.85
N ASN A 5 -11.13 0.10 -4.24
CA ASN A 5 -10.73 -0.24 -2.88
C ASN A 5 -9.28 -0.76 -2.84
N ASP A 6 -8.52 -0.53 -3.91
CA ASP A 6 -7.26 -1.21 -4.15
C ASP A 6 -6.09 -0.22 -4.12
N VAL A 7 -4.99 -0.66 -3.55
CA VAL A 7 -3.69 0.01 -3.57
C VAL A 7 -2.79 -0.74 -4.53
N SER A 8 -2.32 -0.05 -5.58
CA SER A 8 -1.36 -0.61 -6.54
C SER A 8 0.05 -0.11 -6.23
N LEU A 9 0.98 -1.05 -6.04
CA LEU A 9 2.39 -0.81 -5.81
C LEU A 9 3.20 -1.12 -7.08
N PHE A 10 3.99 -0.15 -7.53
CA PHE A 10 4.94 -0.31 -8.63
C PHE A 10 6.36 -0.19 -8.09
N LEU A 11 7.10 -1.30 -8.06
CA LEU A 11 8.50 -1.29 -7.63
C LEU A 11 9.39 -0.82 -8.79
N GLY A 12 10.11 0.28 -8.58
CA GLY A 12 11.03 0.82 -9.58
C GLY A 12 12.36 0.05 -9.61
N TYR A 13 12.90 -0.17 -10.80
CA TYR A 13 14.25 -0.77 -10.97
C TYR A 13 15.39 0.26 -10.79
N GLY A 14 15.08 1.53 -10.50
CA GLY A 14 16.06 2.60 -10.38
C GLY A 14 16.56 3.18 -11.71
N ASN A 15 16.06 2.67 -12.84
CA ASN A 15 16.40 3.13 -14.20
C ASN A 15 15.24 3.85 -14.92
N GLY A 16 14.21 4.24 -14.18
CA GLY A 16 12.99 4.85 -14.73
C GLY A 16 11.91 3.86 -15.17
N SER A 17 12.19 2.55 -15.14
CA SER A 17 11.21 1.49 -15.40
C SER A 17 10.66 0.90 -14.10
N PHE A 18 9.43 0.38 -14.17
CA PHE A 18 8.73 -0.25 -13.06
C PHE A 18 8.49 -1.74 -13.32
N MET A 19 8.46 -2.53 -12.26
CA MET A 19 7.95 -3.89 -12.26
C MET A 19 6.45 -3.93 -12.55
N SER A 20 5.94 -5.15 -12.78
CA SER A 20 4.50 -5.39 -12.76
C SER A 20 3.91 -4.92 -11.43
N GLN A 21 2.72 -4.33 -11.50
CA GLN A 21 2.04 -3.85 -10.30
C GLN A 21 1.72 -4.99 -9.34
N TYR A 22 1.88 -4.74 -8.05
CA TYR A 22 1.26 -5.53 -7.00
C TYR A 22 0.00 -4.81 -6.54
N THR A 23 -1.14 -5.46 -6.64
CA THR A 23 -2.41 -4.89 -6.17
C THR A 23 -2.77 -5.50 -4.84
N PHE A 24 -3.04 -4.64 -3.85
CA PHE A 24 -3.52 -4.99 -2.53
C PHE A 24 -4.93 -4.47 -2.40
N SER A 25 -5.89 -5.36 -2.16
CA SER A 25 -7.27 -4.95 -1.97
C SER A 25 -7.49 -4.63 -0.50
N GLY A 26 -7.80 -3.38 -0.19
CA GLY A 26 -8.12 -2.95 1.18
C GLY A 26 -9.49 -3.44 1.68
N GLY A 27 -10.22 -4.23 0.88
CA GLY A 27 -11.53 -4.79 1.23
C GLY A 27 -12.73 -3.91 0.86
N PHE A 28 -13.94 -4.37 1.19
CA PHE A 28 -15.17 -3.64 0.88
C PHE A 28 -15.20 -2.28 1.60
N GLU A 29 -15.54 -1.23 0.85
CA GLU A 29 -15.55 0.17 1.33
C GLU A 29 -14.20 0.67 1.88
N SER A 30 -13.06 0.15 1.39
CA SER A 30 -11.79 0.79 1.70
C SER A 30 -11.66 2.11 0.93
N HIS A 31 -11.51 3.19 1.67
CA HIS A 31 -11.29 4.53 1.17
C HIS A 31 -9.87 4.97 1.55
N PRO A 32 -8.83 4.43 0.89
CA PRO A 32 -7.46 4.81 1.15
C PRO A 32 -7.31 6.33 0.92
N SER A 33 -6.79 7.01 1.94
CA SER A 33 -6.75 8.47 2.03
C SER A 33 -5.33 9.03 2.14
N ALA A 34 -4.40 8.25 2.70
CA ALA A 34 -2.99 8.61 2.80
C ALA A 34 -2.09 7.37 2.76
N LEU A 35 -0.81 7.58 2.43
CA LEU A 35 0.22 6.55 2.38
C LEU A 35 1.52 7.08 3.02
N ALA A 36 2.20 6.22 3.77
CA ALA A 36 3.50 6.49 4.37
C ALA A 36 4.44 5.30 4.14
N VAL A 37 5.76 5.57 4.12
CA VAL A 37 6.79 4.56 3.92
C VAL A 37 7.84 4.70 5.03
N GLY A 38 8.20 3.60 5.67
CA GLY A 38 9.20 3.57 6.74
C GLY A 38 9.40 2.16 7.27
N ASP A 39 10.57 1.85 7.83
CA ASP A 39 10.77 0.64 8.63
C ASP A 39 10.07 0.83 9.98
N VAL A 40 8.89 0.22 10.12
CA VAL A 40 8.00 0.42 11.26
C VAL A 40 8.09 -0.77 12.22
N ASN A 41 8.53 -1.93 11.74
CA ASN A 41 8.65 -3.16 12.54
C ASN A 41 10.10 -3.44 13.02
N GLY A 42 11.10 -2.71 12.52
CA GLY A 42 12.51 -2.82 12.90
C GLY A 42 13.29 -3.93 12.19
N ASP A 43 12.80 -4.46 11.06
CA ASP A 43 13.43 -5.55 10.31
C ASP A 43 14.39 -5.08 9.21
N HIS A 44 14.61 -3.76 9.10
CA HIS A 44 15.43 -3.10 8.08
C HIS A 44 14.86 -3.21 6.66
N VAL A 45 13.58 -3.59 6.51
CA VAL A 45 12.81 -3.55 5.27
C VAL A 45 11.86 -2.36 5.34
N MET A 46 11.67 -1.66 4.21
CA MET A 46 10.75 -0.52 4.17
C MET A 46 9.30 -1.03 4.16
N ASP A 47 8.52 -0.70 5.19
CA ASP A 47 7.08 -0.97 5.22
C ASP A 47 6.29 0.12 4.48
N ILE A 48 5.11 -0.27 3.98
CA ILE A 48 4.13 0.66 3.41
C ILE A 48 2.90 0.66 4.30
N ILE A 49 2.57 1.83 4.87
CA ILE A 49 1.38 2.03 5.68
C ILE A 49 0.34 2.77 4.85
N VAL A 50 -0.87 2.22 4.80
CA VAL A 50 -2.01 2.83 4.11
C VAL A 50 -3.06 3.24 5.14
N ALA A 51 -3.40 4.53 5.18
CA ALA A 51 -4.50 5.03 6.01
C ALA A 51 -5.82 4.91 5.24
N ASN A 52 -6.72 4.08 5.75
CA ASN A 52 -8.06 3.87 5.22
C ASN A 52 -9.08 4.68 6.05
N SER A 53 -9.94 5.46 5.37
CA SER A 53 -11.01 6.25 5.98
C SER A 53 -12.39 5.61 5.92
N GLY A 54 -12.49 4.41 5.33
CA GLY A 54 -13.72 3.64 5.19
C GLY A 54 -14.01 2.69 6.36
N TYR A 55 -15.19 2.08 6.36
CA TYR A 55 -15.72 1.30 7.49
C TYR A 55 -15.07 -0.08 7.72
N GLY A 56 -14.03 -0.45 6.98
CA GLY A 56 -13.41 -1.77 7.04
C GLY A 56 -11.90 -1.72 7.23
N ASN A 57 -11.45 -2.14 8.41
CA ASN A 57 -10.13 -2.65 8.81
C ASN A 57 -8.85 -1.92 8.36
N TYR A 58 -7.98 -1.64 9.32
CA TYR A 58 -6.61 -1.17 9.08
C TYR A 58 -5.78 -2.35 8.58
N GLU A 59 -5.34 -2.33 7.34
CA GLU A 59 -4.43 -3.33 6.79
C GLU A 59 -3.01 -2.76 6.77
N VAL A 60 -2.14 -3.30 7.62
CA VAL A 60 -0.70 -2.99 7.58
C VAL A 60 -0.08 -3.94 6.59
N LEU A 61 0.39 -3.41 5.46
CA LEU A 61 1.13 -4.17 4.49
C LEU A 61 2.62 -4.09 4.82
N SER A 62 3.10 -5.09 5.56
CA SER A 62 4.53 -5.40 5.60
C SER A 62 4.81 -6.41 4.49
N LYS A 63 5.72 -6.09 3.57
CA LYS A 63 6.17 -7.05 2.56
C LYS A 63 7.68 -6.96 2.39
N CYS A 64 8.27 -8.14 2.56
CA CYS A 64 9.69 -8.52 2.61
C CYS A 64 10.58 -7.94 1.50
#